data_AF-A0A443ZHF4-F1
#
_entry.id   AF-A0A443ZHF4-F1
#
_cell.length_a   1.000
_cell.length_b   1.000
_cell.length_c   1.000
_cell.angle_alpha   90.00
_cell.angle_beta   90.00
_cell.angle_gamma   90.00
#
_symmetry.space_group_name_H-M   'P 1'
#
loop_
_entity.id
_entity.type
_entity.pdbx_description
1 polymer ?
#
loop_
_entity_poly.entity_id
_entity_poly.type
_entity_poly.pdbx_seq_one_letter_code
_entity_poly.pdbx_strand_id
1 'polypeptide(L)'
;MLDNILFKSSGSHEKIIDVGALAEALIFYGKVRVLGDAGMVQYLVRKIPPLILIRLIESGRLEFYFNHDSLAVRSQQHYRGETHELVRFSLANVSYEDRAVQAFRQAVTSSQAKLAGYKFGRLVKKFEHESFGQKPVIEALAGSASTQAAVEMLIRNLAPEYTQVESYKFDINLLGGSRFTVDTNIDFLKVNQSYHLRVPPSHSTLNSALIVSRLQTAYASAFYGAAFDSEVFDSALDAALGLSALEGVLKRSAAGSKNVGEFVELTLENTYAIREAVNTGRVAFSEVMVLLESADKFRHWVAGVPNDKDLKSAYYQEVVKGSKFEKLPVKTSKWAGLTAVGLGLDLLGAGGFGTAAGVALGAADTFLLEKWAAGWKPSHFIEGDFKRVFGERQAAV
;
A
#
# COMPACT_ATOMS: atom_id res chain seq x y z
N MET A 1 -3.87 -19.98 -7.48
CA MET A 1 -4.53 -18.67 -7.21
C MET A 1 -3.54 -17.79 -6.46
N LEU A 2 -3.66 -16.45 -6.51
CA LEU A 2 -2.86 -15.60 -5.60
C LEU A 2 -3.56 -15.58 -4.23
N ASP A 3 -2.80 -15.47 -3.14
CA ASP A 3 -3.35 -15.76 -1.81
C ASP A 3 -4.17 -14.58 -1.28
N ASN A 4 -3.50 -13.48 -0.93
CA ASN A 4 -4.10 -12.37 -0.21
C ASN A 4 -3.60 -11.04 -0.78
N ILE A 5 -4.51 -10.09 -1.01
CA ILE A 5 -4.14 -8.71 -1.37
C ILE A 5 -4.85 -7.71 -0.47
N LEU A 6 -4.13 -6.64 -0.12
CA LEU A 6 -4.62 -5.50 0.64
C LEU A 6 -4.61 -4.24 -0.23
N PHE A 7 -5.78 -3.64 -0.38
CA PHE A 7 -5.93 -2.28 -0.90
C PHE A 7 -5.89 -1.28 0.25
N LYS A 8 -5.15 -0.19 0.08
CA LYS A 8 -5.15 0.96 0.99
C LYS A 8 -5.31 2.25 0.20
N SER A 9 -5.59 3.34 0.90
CA SER A 9 -5.63 4.67 0.26
C SER A 9 -4.27 4.98 -0.36
N SER A 10 -4.26 5.34 -1.64
CA SER A 10 -3.06 5.81 -2.36
C SER A 10 -2.65 7.23 -1.98
N GLY A 11 -3.40 7.91 -1.11
CA GLY A 11 -3.13 9.29 -0.72
C GLY A 11 -3.39 10.34 -1.82
N SER A 12 -4.12 9.96 -2.89
CA SER A 12 -4.65 10.85 -3.92
C SER A 12 -6.16 11.10 -3.72
N HIS A 13 -6.58 12.36 -3.75
CA HIS A 13 -7.99 12.74 -3.52
C HIS A 13 -8.93 12.35 -4.66
N GLU A 14 -8.46 12.36 -5.91
CA GLU A 14 -9.33 12.08 -7.08
C GLU A 14 -9.58 10.59 -7.27
N LYS A 15 -8.66 9.75 -6.80
CA LYS A 15 -8.72 8.29 -6.90
C LYS A 15 -8.11 7.66 -5.65
N ILE A 16 -8.93 7.50 -4.61
CA ILE A 16 -8.50 6.89 -3.34
C ILE A 16 -7.97 5.47 -3.60
N ILE A 17 -8.72 4.68 -4.37
CA ILE A 17 -8.29 3.39 -4.93
C ILE A 17 -8.79 3.19 -6.36
N ASP A 18 -8.18 2.25 -7.05
CA ASP A 18 -8.63 1.77 -8.35
C ASP A 18 -9.71 0.69 -8.19
N VAL A 19 -10.96 1.05 -8.48
CA VAL A 19 -12.11 0.13 -8.33
C VAL A 19 -12.12 -0.96 -9.41
N GLY A 20 -11.60 -0.68 -10.60
CA GLY A 20 -11.37 -1.68 -11.62
C GLY A 20 -10.30 -2.70 -11.20
N ALA A 21 -9.22 -2.27 -10.57
CA ALA A 21 -8.20 -3.17 -10.07
C ALA A 21 -8.71 -3.98 -8.87
N LEU A 22 -9.56 -3.39 -8.02
CA LEU A 22 -10.29 -4.13 -6.99
C LEU A 22 -11.17 -5.23 -7.62
N ALA A 23 -11.86 -4.94 -8.72
CA ALA A 23 -12.67 -5.92 -9.44
C ALA A 23 -11.82 -7.07 -10.00
N GLU A 24 -10.66 -6.78 -10.61
CA GLU A 24 -9.72 -7.80 -11.07
C GLU A 24 -9.15 -8.62 -9.89
N ALA A 25 -8.79 -7.96 -8.79
CA ALA A 25 -8.27 -8.63 -7.61
C ALA A 25 -9.28 -9.64 -7.02
N LEU A 26 -10.58 -9.32 -7.02
CA LEU A 26 -11.63 -10.24 -6.56
C LEU A 26 -11.69 -11.53 -7.40
N ILE A 27 -11.21 -11.50 -8.65
CA ILE A 27 -11.12 -12.65 -9.55
C ILE A 27 -9.84 -13.45 -9.27
N PHE A 28 -8.70 -12.78 -9.15
CA PHE A 28 -7.38 -13.43 -9.09
C PHE A 28 -6.92 -13.86 -7.69
N TYR A 29 -7.37 -13.16 -6.65
CA TYR A 29 -6.96 -13.42 -5.28
C TYR A 29 -8.01 -14.24 -4.53
N GLY A 30 -7.53 -15.15 -3.68
CA GLY A 30 -8.36 -15.91 -2.77
C GLY A 30 -9.05 -14.99 -1.75
N LYS A 31 -8.33 -13.98 -1.28
CA LYS A 31 -8.85 -12.99 -0.33
C LYS A 31 -8.46 -11.57 -0.69
N VAL A 32 -9.45 -10.69 -0.77
CA VAL A 32 -9.26 -9.26 -0.98
C VAL A 32 -9.60 -8.52 0.30
N ARG A 33 -8.70 -7.63 0.73
CA ARG A 33 -8.89 -6.77 1.90
C ARG A 33 -8.80 -5.32 1.49
N VAL A 34 -9.56 -4.46 2.14
CA VAL A 34 -9.43 -3.01 2.05
C VAL A 34 -9.16 -2.46 3.44
N LEU A 35 -8.08 -1.70 3.57
CA LEU A 35 -7.77 -0.88 4.73
C LEU A 35 -8.12 0.58 4.40
N GLY A 36 -9.03 1.19 5.15
CA GLY A 36 -9.47 2.54 4.82
C GLY A 36 -10.19 3.26 5.96
N ASP A 37 -10.41 4.55 5.74
CA ASP A 37 -11.10 5.45 6.65
C ASP A 37 -12.50 5.82 6.11
N ALA A 38 -13.10 6.86 6.69
CA ALA A 38 -14.39 7.40 6.22
C ALA A 38 -14.35 7.83 4.74
N GLY A 39 -13.22 8.38 4.26
CA GLY A 39 -13.05 8.78 2.86
C GLY A 39 -13.09 7.57 1.93
N MET A 40 -12.40 6.49 2.29
CA MET A 40 -12.46 5.22 1.55
C MET A 40 -13.87 4.65 1.48
N VAL A 41 -14.59 4.63 2.61
CA VAL A 41 -15.98 4.16 2.65
C VAL A 41 -16.84 4.98 1.68
N GLN A 42 -16.77 6.31 1.76
CA GLN A 42 -17.56 7.18 0.88
C GLN A 42 -17.22 6.95 -0.60
N TYR A 43 -15.93 6.80 -0.91
CA TYR A 43 -15.47 6.57 -2.27
C TYR A 43 -15.98 5.23 -2.82
N LEU A 44 -15.82 4.14 -2.08
CA LEU A 44 -16.30 2.82 -2.49
C LEU A 44 -17.80 2.79 -2.69
N VAL A 45 -18.56 3.38 -1.76
CA VAL A 45 -20.03 3.38 -1.80
C VAL A 45 -20.56 4.20 -2.97
N ARG A 46 -19.83 5.24 -3.41
CA ARG A 46 -20.16 6.02 -4.62
C ARG A 46 -19.82 5.27 -5.91
N LYS A 47 -18.85 4.36 -5.90
CA LYS A 47 -18.36 3.65 -7.09
C LYS A 47 -18.92 2.24 -7.25
N ILE A 48 -19.30 1.60 -6.15
CA ILE A 48 -19.85 0.24 -6.10
C ILE A 48 -21.26 0.35 -5.50
N PRO A 49 -22.29 -0.23 -6.14
CA PRO A 49 -23.63 -0.22 -5.59
C PRO A 49 -23.65 -0.70 -4.13
N PRO A 50 -24.29 0.04 -3.19
CA PRO A 50 -24.18 -0.20 -1.75
C PRO A 50 -24.47 -1.65 -1.33
N LEU A 51 -25.50 -2.27 -1.91
CA LEU A 51 -25.89 -3.65 -1.61
C LEU A 51 -24.88 -4.68 -2.16
N ILE A 52 -24.20 -4.36 -3.26
CA ILE A 52 -23.13 -5.20 -3.81
C ILE A 52 -21.92 -5.17 -2.89
N LEU A 53 -21.51 -3.98 -2.43
CA LEU A 53 -20.41 -3.85 -1.48
C LEU A 53 -20.67 -4.65 -0.21
N ILE A 54 -21.88 -4.58 0.34
CA ILE A 54 -22.29 -5.38 1.50
C ILE A 54 -22.22 -6.88 1.17
N ARG A 55 -22.77 -7.31 0.03
CA ARG A 55 -22.76 -8.72 -0.38
C ARG A 55 -21.35 -9.28 -0.56
N LEU A 56 -20.41 -8.49 -1.08
CA LEU A 56 -18.99 -8.86 -1.16
C LEU A 56 -18.39 -9.12 0.22
N ILE A 57 -18.75 -8.30 1.21
CA ILE A 57 -18.25 -8.46 2.57
C ILE A 57 -18.89 -9.66 3.27
N GLU A 58 -20.21 -9.82 3.15
CA GLU A 58 -20.94 -10.96 3.73
C GLU A 58 -20.50 -12.31 3.15
N SER A 59 -20.19 -12.35 1.86
CA SER A 59 -19.70 -13.57 1.21
C SER A 59 -18.22 -13.87 1.50
N GLY A 60 -17.54 -13.03 2.28
CA GLY A 60 -16.13 -13.20 2.64
C GLY A 60 -15.14 -12.92 1.49
N ARG A 61 -15.62 -12.43 0.34
CA ARG A 61 -14.78 -12.07 -0.81
C ARG A 61 -13.97 -10.81 -0.56
N LEU A 62 -14.53 -9.89 0.22
CA LEU A 62 -13.93 -8.64 0.62
C LEU A 62 -13.95 -8.53 2.14
N GLU A 63 -12.82 -8.25 2.78
CA GLU A 63 -12.82 -7.78 4.17
C GLU A 63 -12.52 -6.30 4.20
N PHE A 64 -13.31 -5.53 4.94
CA PHE A 64 -13.05 -4.10 5.14
C PHE A 64 -12.55 -3.87 6.57
N TYR A 65 -11.32 -3.36 6.67
CA TYR A 65 -10.70 -2.93 7.91
C TYR A 65 -10.77 -1.40 7.98
N PHE A 66 -11.51 -0.90 8.97
CA PHE A 66 -11.67 0.52 9.23
C PHE A 66 -10.54 1.03 10.13
N ASN A 67 -9.77 1.99 9.62
CA ASN A 67 -8.72 2.67 10.38
C ASN A 67 -9.33 3.53 11.49
N HIS A 68 -9.20 3.08 12.72
CA HIS A 68 -9.69 3.83 13.88
C HIS A 68 -8.77 5.02 14.21
N ASP A 69 -7.47 4.81 14.06
CA ASP A 69 -6.43 5.83 14.19
C ASP A 69 -5.74 6.12 12.84
N SER A 70 -4.96 7.19 12.80
CA SER A 70 -4.22 7.65 11.63
C SER A 70 -2.81 8.07 12.03
N LEU A 71 -1.88 7.89 11.10
CA LEU A 71 -0.49 8.30 11.23
C LEU A 71 -0.32 9.68 10.60
N ALA A 72 0.44 10.55 11.26
CA ALA A 72 0.78 11.87 10.72
C ALA A 72 2.11 12.38 11.24
N VAL A 73 2.57 13.46 10.61
CA VAL A 73 3.64 14.32 11.11
C VAL A 73 3.00 15.59 11.65
N ARG A 74 3.17 15.85 12.94
CA ARG A 74 2.75 17.10 13.57
C ARG A 74 3.93 18.08 13.56
N SER A 75 3.73 19.24 12.95
CA SER A 75 4.69 20.35 12.99
C SER A 75 4.33 21.36 14.08
N GLN A 76 5.36 21.91 14.73
CA GLN A 76 5.25 23.05 15.64
C GLN A 76 6.34 24.07 15.32
N GLN A 77 5.94 25.32 15.09
CA GLN A 77 6.87 26.42 14.89
C GLN A 77 7.36 26.94 16.25
N HIS A 78 8.67 27.06 16.41
CA HIS A 78 9.29 27.73 17.56
C HIS A 78 10.18 28.87 17.08
N TYR A 79 10.59 29.73 18.02
CA TYR A 79 11.54 30.82 17.74
C TYR A 79 12.86 30.32 17.14
N ARG A 80 13.28 29.09 17.49
CA ARG A 80 14.53 28.46 17.03
C ARG A 80 14.37 27.61 15.76
N GLY A 81 13.18 27.56 15.17
CA GLY A 81 12.90 26.75 13.99
C GLY A 81 11.66 25.87 14.14
N GLU A 82 11.37 25.13 13.08
CA GLU A 82 10.27 24.16 13.06
C GLU A 82 10.73 22.84 13.69
N THR A 83 9.87 22.26 14.53
CA THR A 83 10.05 20.90 15.04
C THR A 83 8.90 20.02 14.58
N HIS A 84 9.18 18.73 14.44
CA HIS A 84 8.22 17.74 13.97
C HIS A 84 8.11 16.59 14.95
N GLU A 85 6.98 15.89 14.91
CA GLU A 85 6.76 14.67 15.67
C GLU A 85 5.94 13.68 14.86
N LEU A 86 6.39 12.43 14.79
CA LEU A 86 5.53 11.36 14.30
C LEU A 86 4.46 11.05 15.35
N VAL A 87 3.21 11.21 14.97
CA VAL A 87 2.05 11.05 15.85
C VAL A 87 1.08 10.01 15.32
N ARG A 88 0.35 9.41 16.25
CA ARG A 88 -0.85 8.62 16.00
C ARG A 88 -2.02 9.38 16.61
N PHE A 89 -3.08 9.59 15.85
CA PHE A 89 -4.24 10.33 16.32
C PHE A 89 -5.54 9.63 15.94
N SER A 90 -6.56 9.82 16.76
CA SER A 90 -7.91 9.32 16.52
C SER A 90 -8.92 10.40 16.93
N LEU A 91 -10.16 10.27 16.48
CA LEU A 91 -11.24 11.13 16.92
C LEU A 91 -11.75 10.63 18.28
N ALA A 92 -11.69 11.50 19.30
CA ALA A 92 -12.17 11.16 20.63
C ALA A 92 -13.68 10.88 20.63
N ASN A 93 -14.11 9.91 21.43
CA ASN A 93 -15.52 9.61 21.73
C ASN A 93 -16.39 9.20 20.53
N VAL A 94 -15.82 8.71 19.43
CA VAL A 94 -16.59 8.14 18.32
C VAL A 94 -16.07 6.75 17.99
N SER A 95 -16.96 5.75 18.04
CA SER A 95 -16.61 4.37 17.67
C SER A 95 -16.27 4.26 16.18
N TYR A 96 -15.45 3.28 15.79
CA TYR A 96 -15.13 3.08 14.37
C TYR A 96 -16.36 2.63 13.58
N GLU A 97 -17.25 1.86 14.21
CA GLU A 97 -18.52 1.43 13.64
C GLU A 97 -19.39 2.64 13.31
N ASP A 98 -19.58 3.56 14.27
CA ASP A 98 -20.38 4.77 14.06
C ASP A 98 -19.80 5.63 12.94
N ARG A 99 -18.47 5.79 12.88
CA ARG A 99 -17.80 6.50 11.79
C ARG A 99 -18.03 5.82 10.44
N ALA A 100 -17.93 4.49 10.39
CA ALA A 100 -18.20 3.71 9.18
C ALA A 100 -19.66 3.86 8.73
N VAL A 101 -20.63 3.78 9.65
CA VAL A 101 -22.06 3.98 9.37
C VAL A 101 -22.31 5.40 8.85
N GLN A 102 -21.74 6.41 9.50
CA GLN A 102 -21.91 7.81 9.09
C GLN A 102 -21.31 8.07 7.70
N ALA A 103 -20.09 7.58 7.45
CA ALA A 103 -19.44 7.71 6.15
C ALA A 103 -20.26 7.03 5.04
N PHE A 104 -20.79 5.84 5.29
CA PHE A 104 -21.64 5.13 4.35
C PHE A 104 -22.91 5.93 4.02
N ARG A 105 -23.57 6.49 5.03
CA ARG A 105 -24.80 7.29 4.85
C ARG A 105 -24.55 8.60 4.12
N GLN A 106 -23.42 9.25 4.36
CA GLN A 106 -23.05 10.47 3.66
C GLN A 106 -22.83 10.23 2.15
N ALA A 107 -22.55 8.98 1.76
CA ALA A 107 -22.35 8.61 0.37
C ALA A 107 -23.63 8.21 -0.40
N VAL A 108 -24.76 7.97 0.29
CA VAL A 108 -25.99 7.45 -0.34
C VAL A 108 -27.22 8.23 0.13
N THR A 109 -28.04 8.69 -0.82
CA THR A 109 -29.25 9.48 -0.54
C THR A 109 -30.54 8.65 -0.40
N SER A 110 -30.50 7.36 -0.73
CA SER A 110 -31.69 6.48 -0.72
C SER A 110 -32.17 6.10 0.69
N SER A 111 -33.46 5.79 0.85
CA SER A 111 -34.03 5.30 2.11
C SER A 111 -33.41 3.96 2.56
N GLN A 112 -32.98 3.12 1.61
CA GLN A 112 -32.27 1.87 1.87
C GLN A 112 -30.85 2.08 2.44
N ALA A 113 -30.28 3.30 2.32
CA ALA A 113 -28.96 3.65 2.84
C ALA A 113 -28.84 3.51 4.36
N LYS A 114 -29.94 3.76 5.10
CA LYS A 114 -29.91 3.71 6.56
C LYS A 114 -29.65 2.28 7.06
N LEU A 115 -30.37 1.32 6.49
CA LEU A 115 -30.23 -0.11 6.83
C LEU A 115 -28.89 -0.65 6.31
N ALA A 116 -28.54 -0.35 5.06
CA ALA A 116 -27.27 -0.74 4.46
C ALA A 116 -26.06 -0.22 5.26
N GLY A 117 -26.10 1.05 5.70
CA GLY A 117 -25.05 1.63 6.53
C GLY A 117 -24.91 0.93 7.88
N TYR A 118 -26.00 0.64 8.60
CA TYR A 118 -25.92 -0.14 9.84
C TYR A 118 -25.36 -1.54 9.63
N LYS A 119 -25.77 -2.19 8.54
CA LYS A 119 -25.27 -3.52 8.17
C LYS A 119 -23.76 -3.47 7.86
N PHE A 120 -23.31 -2.47 7.12
CA PHE A 120 -21.90 -2.22 6.86
C PHE A 120 -21.11 -2.01 8.16
N GLY A 121 -21.59 -1.16 9.06
CA GLY A 121 -20.92 -0.92 10.36
C GLY A 121 -20.73 -2.17 11.21
N ARG A 122 -21.60 -3.17 11.09
CA ARG A 122 -21.47 -4.48 11.78
C ARG A 122 -20.51 -5.45 11.09
N LEU A 123 -20.21 -5.23 9.81
CA LEU A 123 -19.37 -6.10 8.99
C LEU A 123 -17.92 -5.62 8.89
N VAL A 124 -17.68 -4.32 9.09
CA VAL A 124 -16.31 -3.78 9.11
C VAL A 124 -15.56 -4.25 10.36
N LYS A 125 -14.26 -4.44 10.20
CA LYS A 125 -13.34 -4.81 11.29
C LYS A 125 -12.53 -3.60 11.71
N LYS A 126 -12.17 -3.50 12.99
CA LYS A 126 -11.27 -2.46 13.49
C LYS A 126 -9.84 -2.71 13.03
N PHE A 127 -9.12 -1.65 12.68
CA PHE A 127 -7.66 -1.66 12.58
C PHE A 127 -7.06 -0.48 13.34
N GLU A 128 -5.97 -0.74 14.05
CA GLU A 128 -5.22 0.24 14.84
C GLU A 128 -3.73 0.03 14.67
N HIS A 129 -2.98 1.13 14.74
CA HIS A 129 -1.53 1.15 14.59
C HIS A 129 -0.81 0.93 15.93
N GLU A 130 -1.37 0.16 16.85
CA GLU A 130 -0.82 0.00 18.20
C GLU A 130 0.57 -0.63 18.19
N SER A 131 0.79 -1.63 17.33
CA SER A 131 2.09 -2.27 17.14
C SER A 131 3.04 -1.51 16.20
N PHE A 132 2.60 -0.39 15.62
CA PHE A 132 3.41 0.43 14.74
C PHE A 132 4.13 1.52 15.54
N GLY A 133 5.33 1.20 16.02
CA GLY A 133 6.13 2.10 16.85
C GLY A 133 6.67 3.31 16.09
N GLN A 134 6.18 4.52 16.42
CA GLN A 134 6.59 5.77 15.77
C GLN A 134 8.07 6.14 16.00
N LYS A 135 8.57 5.95 17.23
CA LYS A 135 9.98 6.20 17.56
C LYS A 135 10.93 5.33 16.71
N PRO A 136 10.75 4.00 16.66
CA PRO A 136 11.49 3.12 15.75
C PRO A 136 11.54 3.61 14.30
N VAL A 137 10.39 4.05 13.77
CA VAL A 137 10.30 4.51 12.38
C VAL A 137 11.15 5.76 12.16
N ILE A 138 11.09 6.75 13.06
CA ILE A 138 11.92 7.96 12.86
C ILE A 138 13.41 7.68 13.09
N GLU A 139 13.76 6.78 14.01
CA GLU A 139 15.15 6.32 14.20
C GLU A 139 15.68 5.61 12.95
N ALA A 140 14.86 4.77 12.33
CA ALA A 140 15.16 4.11 11.07
C ALA A 140 15.37 5.09 9.92
N LEU A 141 14.52 6.12 9.82
CA LEU A 141 14.63 7.16 8.79
C LEU A 141 15.86 8.07 9.02
N ALA A 142 16.16 8.42 10.27
CA ALA A 142 17.32 9.25 10.60
C ALA A 142 18.66 8.54 10.37
N GLY A 143 18.73 7.23 10.65
CA GLY A 143 19.96 6.44 10.53
C GLY A 143 20.21 5.82 9.16
N SER A 144 19.37 6.07 8.14
CA SER A 144 19.46 5.37 6.86
C SER A 144 20.06 6.21 5.74
N ALA A 145 21.15 5.70 5.15
CA ALA A 145 21.66 6.20 3.87
C ALA A 145 20.63 6.11 2.72
N SER A 146 19.59 5.26 2.87
CA SER A 146 18.51 5.16 1.87
C SER A 146 17.48 6.28 1.97
N THR A 147 17.43 7.04 3.07
CA THR A 147 16.46 8.13 3.24
C THR A 147 16.65 9.22 2.20
N GLN A 148 17.88 9.68 1.99
CA GLN A 148 18.17 10.71 0.98
C GLN A 148 17.81 10.25 -0.44
N ALA A 149 18.14 9.00 -0.80
CA ALA A 149 17.77 8.42 -2.09
C ALA A 149 16.24 8.31 -2.26
N ALA A 150 15.52 7.94 -1.19
CA ALA A 150 14.07 7.90 -1.19
C ALA A 150 13.45 9.31 -1.34
N VAL A 151 14.03 10.32 -0.71
CA VAL A 151 13.62 11.73 -0.85
C VAL A 151 13.85 12.22 -2.27
N GLU A 152 15.01 11.92 -2.86
CA GLU A 152 15.30 12.26 -4.24
C GLU A 152 14.29 11.61 -5.20
N MET A 153 14.01 10.31 -5.04
CA MET A 153 13.02 9.60 -5.84
C MET A 153 11.62 10.20 -5.69
N LEU A 154 11.22 10.57 -4.47
CA LEU A 154 9.97 11.27 -4.19
C LEU A 154 9.89 12.60 -4.95
N ILE A 155 10.93 13.44 -4.87
CA ILE A 155 10.95 14.77 -5.49
C ILE A 155 10.94 14.65 -7.01
N ARG A 156 11.78 13.79 -7.59
CA ARG A 156 11.81 13.56 -9.05
C ARG A 156 10.46 13.09 -9.59
N ASN A 157 9.69 12.33 -8.80
CA ASN A 157 8.37 11.88 -9.22
C ASN A 157 7.29 12.96 -9.05
N LEU A 158 7.26 13.64 -7.90
CA LEU A 158 6.21 14.60 -7.56
C LEU A 158 6.42 15.98 -8.20
N ALA A 159 7.68 16.37 -8.43
CA ALA A 159 8.09 17.65 -8.97
C ALA A 159 9.17 17.47 -10.06
N PRO A 160 8.86 16.81 -11.19
CA PRO A 160 9.84 16.44 -12.22
C PRO A 160 10.48 17.63 -12.95
N GLU A 161 9.87 18.82 -12.94
CA GLU A 161 10.48 20.03 -13.49
C GLU A 161 11.48 20.68 -12.53
N TYR A 162 11.52 20.27 -11.25
CA TYR A 162 12.48 20.79 -10.30
C TYR A 162 13.86 20.17 -10.55
N THR A 163 14.83 21.03 -10.85
CA THR A 163 16.24 20.65 -10.97
C THR A 163 17.03 21.29 -9.83
N GLN A 164 17.85 20.49 -9.16
CA GLN A 164 18.84 20.97 -8.21
C GLN A 164 20.24 20.69 -8.74
N VAL A 165 21.14 21.67 -8.59
CA VAL A 165 22.54 21.54 -9.04
C VAL A 165 23.36 20.70 -8.07
N GLU A 166 23.12 20.90 -6.77
CA GLU A 166 23.77 20.16 -5.70
C GLU A 166 23.02 18.87 -5.37
N SER A 167 23.74 17.89 -4.83
CA SER A 167 23.13 16.67 -4.29
C SER A 167 22.09 17.02 -3.22
N TYR A 168 20.97 16.30 -3.21
CA TYR A 168 19.93 16.47 -2.20
C TYR A 168 20.48 16.22 -0.80
N LYS A 169 20.29 17.15 0.13
CA LYS A 169 20.54 16.94 1.56
C LYS A 169 19.20 16.87 2.26
N PHE A 170 18.97 15.82 3.06
CA PHE A 170 17.76 15.67 3.85
C PHE A 170 18.07 14.87 5.12
N ASP A 171 18.57 15.58 6.13
CA ASP A 171 19.02 15.00 7.39
C ASP A 171 17.95 15.15 8.46
N ILE A 172 17.53 14.02 9.02
CA ILE A 172 16.56 13.98 10.12
C ILE A 172 17.34 13.93 11.44
N ASN A 173 17.25 15.01 12.21
CA ASN A 173 17.93 15.14 13.50
C ASN A 173 16.97 14.85 14.64
N LEU A 174 17.21 13.76 15.38
CA LEU A 174 16.35 13.32 16.48
C LEU A 174 16.46 14.25 17.70
N LEU A 175 15.32 14.58 18.31
CA LEU A 175 15.21 15.36 19.55
C LEU A 175 14.77 14.51 20.76
N GLY A 176 14.68 13.20 20.58
CA GLY A 176 14.18 12.23 21.55
C GLY A 176 12.70 11.87 21.39
N GLY A 177 12.37 10.60 21.65
CA GLY A 177 11.03 10.06 21.35
C GLY A 177 10.81 9.95 19.85
N SER A 178 9.63 10.36 19.36
CA SER A 178 9.32 10.48 17.94
C SER A 178 9.51 11.90 17.39
N ARG A 179 10.16 12.79 18.15
CA ARG A 179 10.40 14.19 17.79
C ARG A 179 11.70 14.38 17.04
N PHE A 180 11.69 15.27 16.06
CA PHE A 180 12.83 15.52 15.18
C PHE A 180 12.80 16.93 14.57
N THR A 181 13.91 17.30 13.96
CA THR A 181 14.03 18.44 13.02
C THR A 181 14.57 17.93 11.70
N VAL A 182 14.40 18.70 10.63
CA VAL A 182 14.93 18.37 9.32
C VAL A 182 15.88 19.47 8.87
N ASP A 183 17.12 19.09 8.56
CA ASP A 183 18.11 19.95 7.90
C ASP A 183 18.18 19.54 6.42
N THR A 184 17.84 20.46 5.52
CA THR A 184 17.74 20.18 4.09
C THR A 184 18.14 21.38 3.24
N ASN A 185 18.76 21.10 2.08
CA ASN A 185 19.05 22.11 1.07
C ASN A 185 17.97 22.22 -0.02
N ILE A 186 16.82 21.54 0.15
CA ILE A 186 15.73 21.59 -0.82
C ILE A 186 15.07 22.96 -0.80
N ASP A 187 15.05 23.62 -1.95
CA ASP A 187 14.29 24.86 -2.15
C ASP A 187 12.80 24.53 -2.34
N PHE A 188 12.06 24.45 -1.22
CA PHE A 188 10.63 24.14 -1.25
C PHE A 188 9.81 25.16 -2.04
N LEU A 189 10.26 26.42 -2.17
CA LEU A 189 9.56 27.40 -3.00
C LEU A 189 9.60 26.95 -4.47
N LYS A 190 10.77 26.57 -4.98
CA LYS A 190 10.94 26.09 -6.36
C LYS A 190 10.36 24.71 -6.60
N VAL A 191 10.55 23.76 -5.67
CA VAL A 191 9.94 22.42 -5.77
C VAL A 191 8.43 22.53 -5.91
N ASN A 192 7.80 23.42 -5.13
CA ASN A 192 6.35 23.59 -5.19
C ASN A 192 5.86 24.26 -6.47
N GLN A 193 6.69 25.05 -7.18
CA GLN A 193 6.30 25.55 -8.51
C GLN A 193 6.04 24.39 -9.49
N SER A 194 6.89 23.36 -9.47
CA SER A 194 6.72 22.15 -10.29
C SER A 194 5.59 21.26 -9.77
N TYR A 195 5.52 21.02 -8.45
CA TYR A 195 4.45 20.21 -7.84
C TYR A 195 3.05 20.76 -8.13
N HIS A 196 2.89 22.08 -8.04
CA HIS A 196 1.61 22.74 -8.25
C HIS A 196 1.15 22.84 -9.71
N LEU A 197 1.98 22.41 -10.67
CA LEU A 197 1.51 22.16 -12.04
C LEU A 197 0.52 20.99 -12.10
N ARG A 198 0.53 20.10 -11.09
CA ARG A 198 -0.28 18.88 -11.05
C ARG A 198 -1.20 18.81 -9.84
N VAL A 199 -0.80 19.41 -8.71
CA VAL A 199 -1.56 19.33 -7.46
C VAL A 199 -1.96 20.73 -7.00
N PRO A 200 -3.25 21.06 -6.86
CA PRO A 200 -3.68 22.37 -6.39
C PRO A 200 -3.08 22.72 -5.02
N PRO A 201 -2.65 23.98 -4.78
CA PRO A 201 -2.16 24.41 -3.48
C PRO A 201 -3.15 24.22 -2.33
N SER A 202 -4.45 24.23 -2.62
CA SER A 202 -5.52 23.95 -1.65
C SER A 202 -5.54 22.49 -1.15
N HIS A 203 -4.92 21.57 -1.89
CA HIS A 203 -4.85 20.16 -1.50
C HIS A 203 -3.66 19.90 -0.56
N SER A 204 -2.47 20.33 -0.96
CA SER A 204 -1.22 20.06 -0.24
C SER A 204 -0.08 20.87 -0.85
N THR A 205 0.97 21.12 -0.07
CA THR A 205 2.23 21.74 -0.51
C THR A 205 3.39 20.91 0.06
N LEU A 206 4.42 20.67 -0.75
CA LEU A 206 5.61 19.93 -0.32
C LEU A 206 6.39 20.73 0.72
N ASN A 207 6.68 20.09 1.84
CA ASN A 207 7.54 20.56 2.91
C ASN A 207 8.17 19.34 3.58
N SER A 208 9.08 19.56 4.53
CA SER A 208 9.77 18.49 5.25
C SER A 208 8.80 17.53 5.93
N ALA A 209 7.71 18.04 6.53
CA ALA A 209 6.71 17.22 7.21
C ALA A 209 5.96 16.29 6.24
N LEU A 210 5.57 16.78 5.06
CA LEU A 210 4.90 15.97 4.04
C LEU A 210 5.83 14.91 3.46
N ILE A 211 7.10 15.24 3.22
CA ILE A 211 8.11 14.27 2.77
C ILE A 211 8.27 13.16 3.81
N VAL A 212 8.48 13.49 5.08
CA VAL A 212 8.60 12.48 6.14
C VAL A 212 7.31 11.67 6.30
N SER A 213 6.14 12.29 6.15
CA SER A 213 4.84 11.59 6.14
C SER A 213 4.75 10.54 5.02
N ARG A 214 5.27 10.85 3.81
CA ARG A 214 5.33 9.91 2.69
C ARG A 214 6.28 8.74 2.98
N LEU A 215 7.44 9.01 3.58
CA LEU A 215 8.36 7.97 4.01
C LEU A 215 7.76 7.08 5.12
N GLN A 216 7.08 7.68 6.10
CA GLN A 216 6.34 6.95 7.14
C GLN A 216 5.25 6.05 6.52
N THR A 217 4.54 6.55 5.50
CA THR A 217 3.51 5.78 4.77
C THR A 217 4.12 4.57 4.05
N ALA A 218 5.32 4.70 3.49
CA ALA A 218 6.03 3.59 2.88
C ALA A 218 6.39 2.51 3.91
N TYR A 219 6.89 2.90 5.08
CA TYR A 219 7.10 1.98 6.22
C TYR A 219 5.80 1.31 6.68
N ALA A 220 4.72 2.08 6.80
CA ALA A 220 3.41 1.56 7.16
C ALA A 220 2.89 0.55 6.13
N SER A 221 3.20 0.72 4.85
CA SER A 221 2.80 -0.20 3.79
C SER A 221 3.43 -1.58 3.96
N ALA A 222 4.73 -1.64 4.28
CA ALA A 222 5.39 -2.90 4.64
C ALA A 222 4.78 -3.53 5.91
N PHE A 223 4.51 -2.71 6.92
CA PHE A 223 3.84 -3.16 8.15
C PHE A 223 2.46 -3.76 7.86
N TYR A 224 1.65 -3.15 6.98
CA TYR A 224 0.34 -3.70 6.63
C TYR A 224 0.46 -5.05 5.91
N GLY A 225 1.38 -5.17 4.95
CA GLY A 225 1.61 -6.45 4.27
C GLY A 225 1.93 -7.57 5.27
N ALA A 226 2.76 -7.27 6.28
CA ALA A 226 3.12 -8.21 7.34
C ALA A 226 1.98 -8.50 8.33
N ALA A 227 1.18 -7.47 8.67
CA ALA A 227 0.05 -7.60 9.59
C ALA A 227 -1.09 -8.44 9.01
N PHE A 228 -1.30 -8.36 7.70
CA PHE A 228 -2.37 -9.06 7.00
C PHE A 228 -1.93 -10.34 6.28
N ASP A 229 -0.64 -10.67 6.32
CA ASP A 229 -0.02 -11.74 5.53
C ASP A 229 -0.46 -11.64 4.05
N SER A 230 -0.26 -10.46 3.48
CA SER A 230 -0.81 -10.09 2.18
C SER A 230 0.15 -9.28 1.33
N GLU A 231 -0.03 -9.39 0.01
CA GLU A 231 0.50 -8.42 -0.93
C GLU A 231 -0.21 -7.07 -0.71
N VAL A 232 0.48 -5.95 -0.97
CA VAL A 232 -0.12 -4.62 -0.88
C VAL A 232 -0.29 -4.04 -2.28
N PHE A 233 -1.49 -3.56 -2.58
CA PHE A 233 -1.76 -2.81 -3.80
C PHE A 233 -1.17 -1.40 -3.67
N ASP A 234 -0.20 -1.07 -4.50
CA ASP A 234 0.55 0.19 -4.42
C ASP A 234 0.81 0.82 -5.79
N SER A 235 1.07 2.13 -5.77
CA SER A 235 1.67 2.80 -6.93
C SER A 235 3.13 2.34 -7.10
N ALA A 236 3.70 2.48 -8.30
CA ALA A 236 5.10 2.13 -8.53
C ALA A 236 6.07 2.90 -7.60
N LEU A 237 5.75 4.16 -7.29
CA LEU A 237 6.53 4.97 -6.35
C LEU A 237 6.39 4.45 -4.91
N ASP A 238 5.16 4.21 -4.44
CA ASP A 238 4.93 3.74 -3.07
C ASP A 238 5.54 2.35 -2.85
N ALA A 239 5.47 1.47 -3.84
CA ALA A 239 6.14 0.19 -3.81
C ALA A 239 7.67 0.36 -3.75
N ALA A 240 8.25 1.25 -4.57
CA ALA A 240 9.68 1.53 -4.53
C ALA A 240 10.14 2.06 -3.16
N LEU A 241 9.36 2.97 -2.56
CA LEU A 241 9.65 3.51 -1.23
C LEU A 241 9.50 2.44 -0.15
N GLY A 242 8.45 1.61 -0.23
CA GLY A 242 8.21 0.50 0.70
C GLY A 242 9.36 -0.52 0.68
N LEU A 243 9.84 -0.85 -0.52
CA LEU A 243 11.02 -1.71 -0.69
C LEU A 243 12.29 -1.08 -0.12
N SER A 244 12.53 0.21 -0.38
CA SER A 244 13.69 0.93 0.19
C SER A 244 13.63 0.99 1.73
N ALA A 245 12.43 1.15 2.30
CA ALA A 245 12.21 1.11 3.74
C ALA A 245 12.55 -0.26 4.33
N LEU A 246 12.07 -1.33 3.70
CA LEU A 246 12.34 -2.71 4.09
C LEU A 246 13.83 -3.07 3.95
N GLU A 247 14.49 -2.67 2.86
CA GLU A 247 15.93 -2.84 2.68
C GLU A 247 16.72 -2.18 3.83
N GLY A 248 16.28 -1.00 4.26
CA GLY A 248 16.85 -0.32 5.43
C GLY A 248 16.71 -1.13 6.72
N VAL A 249 15.56 -1.77 6.95
CA VAL A 249 15.33 -2.67 8.10
C VAL A 249 16.28 -3.87 8.03
N LEU A 250 16.37 -4.51 6.86
CA LEU A 250 17.21 -5.70 6.67
C LEU A 250 18.69 -5.39 6.84
N LYS A 251 19.21 -4.29 6.29
CA LYS A 251 20.62 -3.88 6.43
C LYS A 251 21.03 -3.58 7.86
N ARG A 252 20.10 -3.09 8.69
CA ARG A 252 20.35 -2.82 10.12
C ARG A 252 20.31 -4.08 10.97
N SER A 253 19.57 -5.10 10.53
CA SER A 253 19.61 -6.40 11.17
C SER A 253 20.91 -7.12 10.80
N ALA A 254 21.46 -7.94 11.69
CA ALA A 254 22.61 -8.81 11.38
C ALA A 254 22.31 -9.84 10.27
N ALA A 255 21.10 -9.84 9.70
CA ALA A 255 20.59 -10.79 8.72
C ALA A 255 20.92 -10.46 7.26
N GLY A 256 21.68 -9.40 6.93
CA GLY A 256 21.92 -9.12 5.50
C GLY A 256 23.00 -8.10 5.14
N SER A 257 24.21 -8.58 4.86
CA SER A 257 25.16 -7.97 3.90
C SER A 257 25.04 -8.56 2.49
N LYS A 258 24.12 -9.51 2.26
CA LYS A 258 23.85 -10.12 0.95
C LYS A 258 22.52 -9.60 0.39
N ASN A 259 22.59 -9.22 -0.89
CA ASN A 259 21.60 -8.52 -1.71
C ASN A 259 20.13 -8.81 -1.36
N VAL A 260 19.36 -7.74 -1.15
CA VAL A 260 17.89 -7.80 -1.05
C VAL A 260 17.30 -7.97 -2.45
N GLY A 261 16.94 -9.22 -2.75
CA GLY A 261 15.86 -9.61 -3.67
C GLY A 261 16.17 -9.63 -5.17
N GLU A 262 15.84 -10.75 -5.80
CA GLU A 262 15.48 -10.76 -7.23
C GLU A 262 14.03 -10.30 -7.37
N PHE A 263 13.82 -9.37 -8.30
CA PHE A 263 12.49 -8.93 -8.64
C PHE A 263 11.84 -10.00 -9.52
N VAL A 264 10.74 -10.58 -9.07
CA VAL A 264 9.97 -11.54 -9.86
C VAL A 264 8.77 -10.80 -10.44
N GLU A 265 8.87 -10.52 -11.74
CA GLU A 265 7.74 -10.08 -12.53
C GLU A 265 6.89 -11.30 -12.90
N LEU A 266 5.69 -11.41 -12.35
CA LEU A 266 4.68 -12.32 -12.88
C LEU A 266 3.93 -11.56 -13.97
N THR A 267 3.95 -12.09 -15.19
CA THR A 267 3.22 -11.52 -16.33
C THR A 267 2.17 -12.54 -16.77
N LEU A 268 0.88 -12.20 -16.70
CA LEU A 268 -0.18 -13.01 -17.31
C LEU A 268 -0.55 -12.40 -18.65
N GLU A 269 -0.33 -13.18 -19.70
CA GLU A 269 -0.71 -12.83 -21.05
C GLU A 269 -2.17 -13.21 -21.33
N ASN A 270 -2.74 -12.58 -22.35
CA ASN A 270 -4.09 -12.86 -22.83
C ASN A 270 -5.19 -12.57 -21.79
N THR A 271 -4.95 -11.68 -20.83
CA THR A 271 -6.02 -11.22 -19.93
C THR A 271 -6.96 -10.25 -20.66
N TYR A 272 -8.16 -10.00 -20.13
CA TYR A 272 -9.09 -9.01 -20.67
C TYR A 272 -9.04 -7.71 -19.87
N ALA A 273 -9.30 -6.58 -20.53
CA ALA A 273 -9.29 -5.23 -19.94
C ALA A 273 -10.46 -4.94 -18.98
N ILE A 274 -10.64 -5.79 -17.95
CA ILE A 274 -11.74 -5.72 -16.97
C ILE A 274 -11.61 -4.43 -16.15
N ARG A 275 -10.42 -4.14 -15.62
CA ARG A 275 -10.14 -2.92 -14.84
C ARG A 275 -10.56 -1.67 -15.59
N GLU A 276 -10.12 -1.55 -16.83
CA GLU A 276 -10.38 -0.40 -17.70
C GLU A 276 -11.88 -0.28 -17.94
N ALA A 277 -12.53 -1.38 -18.31
CA ALA A 277 -13.97 -1.39 -18.56
C ALA A 277 -14.80 -1.02 -17.33
N VAL A 278 -14.41 -1.45 -16.13
CA VAL A 278 -15.05 -1.06 -14.87
C VAL A 278 -14.80 0.42 -14.56
N ASN A 279 -13.55 0.88 -14.69
CA ASN A 279 -13.18 2.27 -14.41
C ASN A 279 -13.85 3.28 -15.35
N THR A 280 -14.06 2.93 -16.62
CA THR A 280 -14.79 3.76 -17.58
C THR A 280 -16.32 3.61 -17.49
N GLY A 281 -16.83 2.73 -16.62
CA GLY A 281 -18.25 2.42 -16.51
C GLY A 281 -18.84 1.63 -17.68
N ARG A 282 -18.01 1.10 -18.58
CA ARG A 282 -18.44 0.21 -19.67
C ARG A 282 -18.97 -1.12 -19.15
N VAL A 283 -18.45 -1.57 -18.01
CA VAL A 283 -18.93 -2.73 -17.26
C VAL A 283 -19.34 -2.27 -15.86
N ALA A 284 -20.57 -2.59 -15.47
CA ALA A 284 -21.04 -2.31 -14.11
C ALA A 284 -20.47 -3.31 -13.10
N PHE A 285 -20.25 -2.88 -11.86
CA PHE A 285 -19.75 -3.77 -10.80
C PHE A 285 -20.71 -4.95 -10.50
N SER A 286 -22.00 -4.82 -10.82
CA SER A 286 -22.96 -5.94 -10.77
C SER A 286 -22.64 -7.06 -11.74
N GLU A 287 -22.07 -6.76 -12.91
CA GLU A 287 -21.65 -7.78 -13.86
C GLU A 287 -20.39 -8.50 -13.38
N VAL A 288 -19.51 -7.80 -12.65
CA VAL A 288 -18.36 -8.41 -11.96
C VAL A 288 -18.85 -9.44 -10.95
N MET A 289 -19.92 -9.17 -10.19
CA MET A 289 -20.47 -10.14 -9.25
C MET A 289 -20.89 -11.46 -9.91
N VAL A 290 -21.50 -11.41 -11.10
CA VAL A 290 -21.89 -12.61 -11.85
C VAL A 290 -20.66 -13.42 -12.28
N LEU A 291 -19.60 -12.72 -12.68
CA LEU A 291 -18.32 -13.36 -13.00
C LEU A 291 -17.70 -14.04 -11.76
N LEU A 292 -17.76 -13.38 -10.61
CA LEU A 292 -17.24 -13.91 -9.34
C LEU A 292 -17.99 -15.17 -8.89
N GLU A 293 -19.30 -15.26 -9.11
CA GLU A 293 -20.08 -16.47 -8.82
C GLU A 293 -19.64 -17.66 -9.69
N SER A 294 -19.25 -17.40 -10.94
CA SER A 294 -18.67 -18.40 -11.84
C SER A 294 -17.25 -18.81 -11.41
N ALA A 295 -16.45 -17.82 -10.99
CA ALA A 295 -15.10 -18.01 -10.48
C ALA A 295 -15.04 -18.92 -9.25
N ASP A 296 -16.06 -18.91 -8.38
CA ASP A 296 -16.11 -19.74 -7.16
C ASP A 296 -16.20 -21.24 -7.43
N LYS A 297 -16.97 -21.61 -8.46
CA LYS A 297 -17.10 -23.01 -8.88
C LYS A 297 -15.74 -23.56 -9.29
N PHE A 298 -14.92 -22.73 -9.93
CA PHE A 298 -13.60 -23.11 -10.39
C PHE A 298 -12.54 -23.00 -9.29
N ARG A 299 -12.64 -22.04 -8.34
CA ARG A 299 -11.75 -21.97 -7.17
C ARG A 299 -11.75 -23.25 -6.35
N HIS A 300 -12.93 -23.82 -6.09
CA HIS A 300 -13.06 -25.10 -5.38
C HIS A 300 -12.34 -26.23 -6.11
N TRP A 301 -12.32 -26.21 -7.44
CA TRP A 301 -11.65 -27.22 -8.25
C TRP A 301 -10.11 -27.08 -8.22
N VAL A 302 -9.57 -25.86 -8.15
CA VAL A 302 -8.12 -25.58 -8.15
C VAL A 302 -7.46 -25.74 -6.78
N ALA A 303 -8.22 -25.89 -5.69
CA ALA A 303 -7.75 -25.87 -4.29
C ALA A 303 -6.74 -26.98 -3.87
N GLY A 304 -6.18 -27.74 -4.82
CA GLY A 304 -5.13 -28.73 -4.59
C GLY A 304 -4.12 -28.88 -5.73
N VAL A 305 -4.08 -27.93 -6.68
CA VAL A 305 -3.19 -27.99 -7.85
C VAL A 305 -1.98 -27.06 -7.65
N PRO A 306 -0.74 -27.48 -8.00
CA PRO A 306 0.45 -26.64 -7.88
C PRO A 306 0.29 -25.27 -8.56
N ASN A 307 0.82 -24.22 -7.91
CA ASN A 307 0.63 -22.83 -8.34
C ASN A 307 1.52 -22.52 -9.56
N ASP A 308 1.06 -22.84 -10.76
CA ASP A 308 1.74 -22.56 -12.03
C ASP A 308 1.12 -21.34 -12.74
N LYS A 309 1.96 -20.56 -13.45
CA LYS A 309 1.54 -19.46 -14.32
C LYS A 309 0.54 -19.94 -15.36
N ASP A 310 0.77 -21.11 -15.96
CA ASP A 310 -0.11 -21.66 -17.00
C ASP A 310 -1.49 -22.02 -16.44
N LEU A 311 -1.52 -22.53 -15.21
CA LEU A 311 -2.77 -22.80 -14.49
C LEU A 311 -3.54 -21.52 -14.18
N LYS A 312 -2.86 -20.43 -13.79
CA LYS A 312 -3.50 -19.12 -13.54
C LYS A 312 -4.07 -18.52 -14.83
N SER A 313 -3.37 -18.65 -15.95
CA SER A 313 -3.87 -18.23 -17.26
C SER A 313 -5.08 -19.06 -17.69
N ALA A 314 -5.01 -20.39 -17.59
CA ALA A 314 -6.12 -21.28 -17.93
C ALA A 314 -7.35 -21.05 -17.04
N TYR A 315 -7.14 -20.87 -15.73
CA TYR A 315 -8.17 -20.43 -14.77
C TYR A 315 -8.89 -19.19 -15.28
N TYR A 316 -8.12 -18.16 -15.61
CA TYR A 316 -8.68 -16.88 -16.02
C TYR A 316 -9.51 -17.00 -17.29
N GLN A 317 -9.00 -17.72 -18.30
CA GLN A 317 -9.75 -17.94 -19.54
C GLN A 317 -11.06 -18.65 -19.27
N GLU A 318 -11.07 -19.71 -18.47
CA GLU A 318 -12.29 -20.46 -18.20
C GLU A 318 -13.31 -19.65 -17.37
N VAL A 319 -12.85 -18.81 -16.45
CA VAL A 319 -13.73 -17.89 -15.70
C VAL A 319 -14.42 -16.88 -16.62
N VAL A 320 -13.71 -16.37 -17.62
CA VAL A 320 -14.23 -15.32 -18.52
C VAL A 320 -15.00 -15.90 -19.70
N LYS A 321 -14.77 -17.15 -20.07
CA LYS A 321 -15.39 -17.83 -21.21
C LYS A 321 -16.91 -17.77 -21.18
N GLY A 322 -17.51 -17.38 -22.31
CA GLY A 322 -18.96 -17.24 -22.46
C GLY A 322 -19.55 -16.05 -21.70
N SER A 323 -18.73 -15.27 -20.98
CA SER A 323 -19.16 -14.03 -20.33
C SER A 323 -19.03 -12.83 -21.26
N LYS A 324 -19.65 -11.71 -20.89
CA LYS A 324 -19.49 -10.45 -21.63
C LYS A 324 -18.05 -9.92 -21.60
N PHE A 325 -17.23 -10.36 -20.64
CA PHE A 325 -15.86 -9.91 -20.47
C PHE A 325 -14.93 -10.47 -21.57
N GLU A 326 -15.31 -11.57 -22.23
CA GLU A 326 -14.58 -12.15 -23.38
C GLU A 326 -14.57 -11.22 -24.61
N LYS A 327 -15.48 -10.24 -24.65
CA LYS A 327 -15.56 -9.24 -25.72
C LYS A 327 -14.70 -8.00 -25.48
N LEU A 328 -14.01 -7.93 -24.34
CA LEU A 328 -13.13 -6.81 -24.03
C LEU A 328 -11.80 -6.93 -24.78
N PRO A 329 -11.07 -5.83 -24.98
CA PRO A 329 -9.72 -5.90 -25.52
C PRO A 329 -8.82 -6.81 -24.67
N VAL A 330 -8.01 -7.62 -25.35
CA VAL A 330 -6.98 -8.42 -24.72
C VAL A 330 -5.85 -7.49 -24.25
N LYS A 331 -5.31 -7.75 -23.07
CA LYS A 331 -4.17 -7.07 -22.47
C LYS A 331 -3.22 -8.07 -21.80
N THR A 332 -2.10 -7.54 -21.36
CA THR A 332 -1.15 -8.24 -20.50
C THR A 332 -1.23 -7.61 -19.12
N SER A 333 -1.52 -8.42 -18.10
CA SER A 333 -1.49 -7.99 -16.71
C SER A 333 -0.11 -8.30 -16.12
N LYS A 334 0.43 -7.38 -15.32
CA LYS A 334 1.77 -7.49 -14.70
C LYS A 334 1.65 -7.37 -13.18
N TRP A 335 2.44 -8.17 -12.48
CA TRP A 335 2.58 -8.21 -11.03
C TRP A 335 4.07 -8.09 -10.69
N ALA A 336 4.36 -7.39 -9.60
CA ALA A 336 5.71 -7.00 -9.20
C ALA A 336 6.04 -7.56 -7.80
N GLY A 337 6.44 -8.82 -7.73
CA GLY A 337 6.83 -9.43 -6.47
C GLY A 337 8.31 -9.18 -6.18
N LEU A 338 8.67 -8.78 -4.96
CA LEU A 338 10.00 -9.07 -4.46
C LEU A 338 9.98 -10.54 -4.00
N THR A 339 10.53 -11.45 -4.79
CA THR A 339 10.82 -12.76 -4.22
C THR A 339 12.23 -12.66 -3.67
N ALA A 340 12.33 -12.40 -2.37
CA ALA A 340 13.60 -12.50 -1.68
C ALA A 340 13.99 -13.97 -1.50
N VAL A 341 14.21 -14.66 -2.63
CA VAL A 341 14.88 -15.96 -2.64
C VAL A 341 16.31 -15.69 -2.19
N GLY A 342 16.71 -16.25 -1.05
CA GLY A 342 18.11 -16.26 -0.61
C GLY A 342 18.41 -15.71 0.78
N LEU A 343 17.44 -15.15 1.51
CA LEU A 343 17.68 -14.62 2.87
C LEU A 343 17.41 -15.61 4.01
N GLY A 344 17.14 -16.88 3.70
CA GLY A 344 16.86 -17.90 4.71
C GLY A 344 17.92 -18.98 4.77
N LEU A 345 18.79 -18.92 5.78
CA LEU A 345 19.24 -20.07 6.59
C LEU A 345 20.21 -19.69 7.74
N ASP A 346 20.90 -18.55 7.68
CA ASP A 346 21.87 -18.18 8.75
C ASP A 346 21.23 -17.57 10.02
N LEU A 347 19.94 -17.19 9.98
CA LEU A 347 19.20 -16.65 11.14
C LEU A 347 19.03 -17.65 12.30
N LEU A 348 19.18 -18.95 12.04
CA LEU A 348 19.00 -20.01 13.03
C LEU A 348 20.33 -20.64 13.51
N GLY A 349 21.46 -20.31 12.86
CA GLY A 349 22.73 -21.03 13.06
C GLY A 349 23.70 -20.42 14.07
N ALA A 350 23.57 -19.13 14.41
CA ALA A 350 24.56 -18.43 15.23
C ALA A 350 23.92 -17.53 16.31
N GLY A 351 23.12 -18.14 17.20
CA GLY A 351 22.45 -17.43 18.29
C GLY A 351 21.24 -16.62 17.77
N GLY A 352 20.10 -16.72 18.45
CA GLY A 352 18.86 -16.05 18.02
C GLY A 352 19.00 -14.52 17.91
N PHE A 353 17.89 -13.84 17.60
CA PHE A 353 17.75 -12.38 17.39
C PHE A 353 18.50 -11.41 18.35
N GLY A 354 19.13 -11.89 19.41
CA GLY A 354 19.88 -11.13 20.41
C GLY A 354 21.36 -10.86 20.13
N THR A 355 21.96 -11.28 19.01
CA THR A 355 23.39 -11.02 18.71
C THR A 355 23.60 -10.08 17.52
N ALA A 356 22.78 -9.04 17.38
CA ALA A 356 23.12 -7.89 16.55
C ALA A 356 24.06 -6.98 17.35
N ALA A 357 25.36 -7.01 17.04
CA ALA A 357 26.32 -6.08 17.59
C ALA A 357 25.91 -4.63 17.21
N GLY A 358 25.38 -3.87 18.18
CA GLY A 358 25.41 -2.41 18.17
C GLY A 358 24.21 -1.63 17.59
N VAL A 359 23.15 -2.25 17.07
CA VAL A 359 21.98 -1.51 16.53
C VAL A 359 20.72 -1.85 17.31
N ALA A 360 20.10 -0.84 17.93
CA ALA A 360 18.81 -0.98 18.59
C ALA A 360 17.70 -1.13 17.55
N LEU A 361 17.18 -2.34 17.37
CA LEU A 361 15.96 -2.58 16.60
C LEU A 361 14.75 -2.11 17.41
N GLY A 362 13.85 -1.39 16.75
CA GLY A 362 12.59 -0.99 17.36
C GLY A 362 11.45 -1.97 17.05
N ALA A 363 10.31 -1.82 17.75
CA ALA A 363 9.19 -2.78 17.69
C ALA A 363 8.66 -3.05 16.28
N ALA A 364 8.60 -2.05 15.40
CA ALA A 364 8.16 -2.22 14.02
C ALA A 364 9.16 -3.07 13.20
N ASP A 365 10.46 -2.84 13.39
CA ASP A 365 11.52 -3.60 12.72
C ASP A 365 11.53 -5.05 13.22
N THR A 366 11.40 -5.27 14.53
CA THR A 366 11.27 -6.61 15.12
C THR A 366 10.04 -7.34 14.57
N PHE A 367 8.89 -6.68 14.50
CA PHE A 367 7.68 -7.28 13.95
C PHE A 367 7.83 -7.70 12.48
N LEU A 368 8.44 -6.85 11.64
CA LEU A 368 8.70 -7.18 10.24
C LEU A 368 9.66 -8.36 10.10
N LEU A 369 10.72 -8.41 10.92
CA LEU A 369 11.70 -9.50 10.93
C LEU A 369 11.10 -10.81 11.43
N GLU A 370 10.25 -10.78 12.47
CA GLU A 370 9.53 -11.95 12.96
C GLU A 370 8.59 -12.51 11.90
N LYS A 371 7.83 -11.64 11.22
CA LYS A 371 6.93 -12.04 10.13
C LYS A 371 7.69 -12.64 8.96
N TRP A 372 8.79 -12.00 8.58
CA TRP A 372 9.69 -12.52 7.55
C TRP A 372 10.22 -13.91 7.91
N ALA A 373 10.74 -14.09 9.14
CA ALA A 373 11.24 -15.36 9.62
C ALA A 373 10.16 -16.44 9.68
N ALA A 374 8.90 -16.05 9.93
CA ALA A 374 7.73 -16.91 9.85
C ALA A 374 7.28 -17.24 8.41
N GLY A 375 8.00 -16.76 7.39
CA GLY A 375 7.77 -17.10 5.98
C GLY A 375 6.99 -16.06 5.17
N TRP A 376 6.63 -14.91 5.75
CA TRP A 376 6.02 -13.82 5.00
C TRP A 376 7.00 -13.26 3.96
N LYS A 377 6.53 -13.10 2.72
CA LYS A 377 7.32 -12.58 1.59
C LYS A 377 6.74 -11.24 1.12
N PRO A 378 7.46 -10.12 1.31
CA PRO A 378 6.97 -8.81 0.90
C PRO A 378 6.78 -8.74 -0.61
N SER A 379 5.59 -8.37 -1.04
CA SER A 379 5.23 -8.26 -2.46
C SER A 379 4.23 -7.14 -2.65
N HIS A 380 4.34 -6.46 -3.80
CA HIS A 380 3.47 -5.35 -4.15
C HIS A 380 2.76 -5.65 -5.47
N PHE A 381 1.46 -5.46 -5.51
CA PHE A 381 0.78 -5.41 -6.80
C PHE A 381 1.01 -4.03 -7.40
N ILE A 382 1.68 -3.98 -8.56
CA ILE A 382 1.97 -2.75 -9.29
C ILE A 382 1.44 -2.89 -10.70
N GLU A 383 0.72 -1.87 -11.19
CA GLU A 383 0.18 -1.87 -12.53
C GLU A 383 0.61 -0.60 -13.28
N GLY A 384 1.39 -0.76 -14.35
CA GLY A 384 1.93 0.33 -15.14
C GLY A 384 3.40 0.11 -15.55
N ASP A 385 4.02 1.12 -16.16
CA ASP A 385 5.36 1.02 -16.72
C ASP A 385 6.44 1.18 -15.62
N PHE A 386 6.69 0.09 -14.91
CA PHE A 386 7.65 -0.03 -13.79
C PHE A 386 9.07 0.43 -14.16
N LYS A 387 9.43 0.36 -15.46
CA LYS A 387 10.73 0.79 -15.99
C LYS A 387 11.03 2.27 -15.75
N ARG A 388 10.02 3.15 -15.68
CA ARG A 388 10.26 4.58 -15.47
C ARG A 388 10.79 4.93 -14.08
N VAL A 389 10.46 4.12 -13.07
CA VAL A 389 10.87 4.36 -11.67
C VAL A 389 12.22 3.70 -11.35
N PHE A 390 12.54 2.59 -12.03
CA PHE A 390 13.74 1.78 -11.75
C PHE A 390 14.77 1.72 -12.88
N GLY A 391 14.49 2.32 -14.04
CA GLY A 391 15.27 2.17 -15.28
C GLY A 391 16.73 2.64 -15.20
N GLU A 392 17.12 3.38 -14.16
CA GLU A 392 18.50 3.84 -13.99
C GLU A 392 19.35 2.94 -13.10
N ARG A 393 18.77 2.00 -12.34
CA ARG A 393 19.54 1.09 -11.46
C ARG A 393 20.19 -0.09 -12.19
N GLN A 394 19.75 -0.43 -13.40
CA GLN A 394 20.33 -1.55 -14.18
C GLN A 394 21.55 -1.16 -15.03
N ALA A 395 21.89 0.13 -15.13
CA ALA A 395 23.05 0.60 -15.89
C ALA A 395 24.32 0.79 -15.04
N ALA A 396 24.26 0.49 -13.73
CA ALA A 396 25.38 0.56 -12.82
C ALA A 396 25.60 -0.78 -12.12
N VAL A 397 26.06 -1.77 -12.90
CA VAL A 397 26.84 -2.92 -12.42
C VAL A 397 28.13 -2.95 -13.20
#